data_AF-R0K2Q9-F1
#
_entry.id   AF-R0K2Q9-F1
#
_cell.length_a   1.000
_cell.length_b   1.000
_cell.length_c   1.000
_cell.angle_alpha   90.00
_cell.angle_beta   90.00
_cell.angle_gamma   90.00
#
_symmetry.space_group_name_H-M   'P 1'
#
loop_
_entity.id
_entity.type
_entity.pdbx_description
1 polymer ?
#
loop_
_entity_poly.entity_id
_entity_poly.type
_entity_poly.pdbx_seq_one_letter_code
_entity_poly.pdbx_strand_id
1 'polypeptide(L)'
;STLFPGETVEEPNDNVLWTRILLQMVLQVAKRIPPPDFASIESFNDEHLCAFTSSAELKINIMERWRSSNISNVAWNDQDPPSSNHLMASLRAEYYGGVAALLLPYLRILKFLDRMEDSGKELSKGQQGIIYIIQQWARYALDSITAFDCIGAVDGYVYKKFRGTSSSLVIMGNPVNTLHIGFKAVLLLRAISSTSLGQHIESPLQLSDEDMNHLYQHTVDRLSRFRPTSRILDQDLEFLRMPWPQMSPIDQLRLATTLAV
;
A
#
# COMPACT_ATOMS: atom_id res chain seq x y z
N SER A 1 -38.40 17.91 -4.96
CA SER A 1 -37.24 18.50 -5.66
C SER A 1 -36.24 17.42 -5.95
N THR A 2 -36.17 17.03 -7.22
CA THR A 2 -35.27 16.04 -7.80
C THR A 2 -33.87 16.63 -7.90
N LEU A 3 -32.93 16.10 -7.10
CA LEU A 3 -31.50 16.32 -7.30
C LEU A 3 -30.99 15.09 -8.06
N PHE A 4 -30.59 15.32 -9.32
CA PHE A 4 -29.98 14.41 -10.30
C PHE A 4 -30.93 13.48 -11.11
N PRO A 5 -31.08 13.73 -12.43
CA PRO A 5 -31.67 12.77 -13.35
C PRO A 5 -30.58 11.81 -13.85
N GLY A 6 -30.67 10.52 -13.48
CA GLY A 6 -29.87 9.45 -14.11
C GLY A 6 -29.25 8.39 -13.21
N GLU A 7 -29.37 8.47 -11.88
CA GLU A 7 -28.89 7.39 -11.01
C GLU A 7 -29.96 6.30 -10.91
N THR A 8 -29.78 5.21 -11.65
CA THR A 8 -30.28 3.91 -11.20
C THR A 8 -29.69 3.68 -9.81
N VAL A 9 -30.55 3.62 -8.79
CA VAL A 9 -30.16 3.17 -7.45
C VAL A 9 -29.55 1.79 -7.65
N GLU A 10 -28.21 1.67 -7.61
CA GLU A 10 -27.54 0.37 -7.63
C GLU A 10 -28.11 -0.40 -6.45
N GLU A 11 -28.86 -1.49 -6.73
CA GLU A 11 -29.32 -2.39 -5.69
C GLU A 11 -28.10 -2.83 -4.85
N PRO A 12 -28.21 -2.86 -3.51
CA PRO A 12 -27.12 -3.29 -2.66
C PRO A 12 -26.71 -4.71 -3.09
N ASN A 13 -25.49 -4.85 -3.62
CA ASN A 13 -24.96 -6.15 -3.98
C ASN A 13 -24.57 -6.88 -2.68
N ASP A 14 -25.51 -7.63 -2.13
CA ASP A 14 -25.36 -8.40 -0.88
C ASP A 14 -24.07 -9.23 -0.86
N ASN A 15 -23.61 -9.71 -2.02
CA ASN A 15 -22.37 -10.47 -2.12
C ASN A 15 -21.15 -9.62 -1.72
N VAL A 16 -21.05 -8.37 -2.18
CA VAL A 16 -19.92 -7.50 -1.81
C VAL A 16 -19.93 -7.18 -0.32
N LEU A 17 -21.12 -6.96 0.26
CA LEU A 17 -21.26 -6.71 1.69
C LEU A 17 -20.82 -7.92 2.52
N TRP A 18 -21.30 -9.11 2.21
CA TRP A 18 -20.92 -10.33 2.91
C TRP A 18 -19.43 -10.66 2.75
N THR A 19 -18.89 -10.50 1.54
CA THR A 19 -17.47 -10.66 1.29
C THR A 19 -16.64 -9.67 2.12
N ARG A 20 -17.07 -8.41 2.25
CA ARG A 20 -16.41 -7.43 3.12
C ARG A 20 -16.43 -7.83 4.60
N ILE A 21 -17.55 -8.34 5.12
CA ILE A 21 -17.64 -8.82 6.51
C ILE A 21 -16.64 -9.96 6.73
N LEU A 22 -16.58 -10.92 5.82
CA LEU A 22 -15.64 -12.03 5.89
C LEU A 22 -14.19 -11.56 5.80
N LEU A 23 -13.88 -10.59 4.93
CA LEU A 23 -12.57 -9.96 4.84
C LEU A 23 -12.13 -9.41 6.20
N GLN A 24 -13.00 -8.66 6.87
CA GLN A 24 -12.70 -8.09 8.19
C GLN A 24 -12.44 -9.18 9.23
N MET A 25 -13.20 -10.26 9.24
CA MET A 25 -12.96 -11.39 10.15
C MET A 25 -11.59 -12.04 9.90
N VAL A 26 -11.23 -12.28 8.64
CA VAL A 26 -9.94 -12.87 8.28
C VAL A 26 -8.77 -11.93 8.61
N LEU A 27 -8.92 -10.63 8.37
CA LEU A 27 -7.95 -9.62 8.78
C LEU A 27 -7.71 -9.67 10.29
N GLN A 28 -8.76 -9.82 11.11
CA GLN A 28 -8.60 -9.96 12.56
C GLN A 28 -7.85 -11.24 12.94
N VAL A 29 -8.06 -12.34 12.23
CA VAL A 29 -7.30 -13.59 12.44
C VAL A 29 -5.82 -13.37 12.10
N ALA A 30 -5.51 -12.78 10.94
CA ALA A 30 -4.13 -12.51 10.53
C ALA A 30 -3.41 -11.51 11.46
N LYS A 31 -4.14 -10.56 12.06
CA LYS A 31 -3.63 -9.60 13.06
C LYS A 31 -3.22 -10.27 14.37
N ARG A 32 -3.77 -11.43 14.73
CA ARG A 32 -3.40 -12.17 15.96
C ARG A 32 -1.98 -12.74 15.91
N ILE A 33 -1.42 -12.92 14.71
CA ILE A 33 -0.01 -13.27 14.56
C ILE A 33 0.80 -12.03 14.98
N PRO A 34 1.66 -12.10 16.01
CA PRO A 34 2.38 -10.93 16.50
C PRO A 34 3.36 -10.41 15.42
N PRO A 35 3.55 -9.08 15.34
CA PRO A 35 4.62 -8.52 14.52
C PRO A 35 5.99 -8.85 15.13
N PRO A 36 7.09 -8.66 14.38
CA PRO A 36 8.43 -8.84 14.93
C PRO A 36 8.70 -7.91 16.12
N ASP A 37 9.29 -8.45 17.17
CA ASP A 37 9.79 -7.64 18.30
C ASP A 37 11.20 -7.15 18.02
N PHE A 38 11.31 -6.05 17.28
CA PHE A 38 12.60 -5.43 16.97
C PHE A 38 13.31 -4.86 18.20
N ALA A 39 12.62 -4.62 19.32
CA ALA A 39 13.21 -3.96 20.48
C ALA A 39 14.05 -4.90 21.35
N SER A 40 13.76 -6.21 21.32
CA SER A 40 14.52 -7.22 22.06
C SER A 40 15.76 -7.75 21.33
N ILE A 41 16.02 -7.28 20.11
CA ILE A 41 17.10 -7.80 19.26
C ILE A 41 18.26 -6.79 19.22
N GLU A 42 19.39 -7.15 19.81
CA GLU A 42 20.60 -6.32 19.80
C GLU A 42 21.29 -6.30 18.42
N SER A 43 21.33 -7.46 17.74
CA SER A 43 21.87 -7.61 16.39
C SER A 43 21.04 -8.60 15.56
N PHE A 44 20.89 -8.34 14.26
CA PHE A 44 20.12 -9.19 13.35
C PHE A 44 21.05 -10.22 12.71
N ASN A 45 20.75 -11.50 12.90
CA ASN A 45 21.35 -12.60 12.15
C ASN A 45 20.35 -13.13 11.13
N ASP A 46 20.80 -14.04 10.27
CA ASP A 46 19.96 -14.61 9.21
C ASP A 46 18.73 -15.36 9.73
N GLU A 47 18.82 -15.98 10.90
CA GLU A 47 17.72 -16.70 11.55
C GLU A 47 16.58 -15.74 11.93
N HIS A 48 16.90 -14.58 12.52
CA HIS A 48 15.92 -13.54 12.83
C HIS A 48 15.20 -13.07 11.56
N LEU A 49 15.95 -12.79 10.49
CA LEU A 49 15.38 -12.33 9.22
C LEU A 49 14.50 -13.41 8.55
N CYS A 50 14.92 -14.68 8.62
CA CYS A 50 14.11 -15.81 8.15
C CYS A 50 12.80 -15.94 8.94
N ALA A 51 12.85 -15.81 10.28
CA ALA A 51 11.67 -15.89 11.12
C ALA A 51 10.67 -14.76 10.81
N PHE A 52 11.16 -13.54 10.54
CA PHE A 52 10.31 -12.42 10.11
C PHE A 52 9.63 -12.73 8.78
N THR A 53 10.40 -13.27 7.83
CA THR A 53 9.89 -13.66 6.50
C THR A 53 8.79 -14.70 6.62
N SER A 54 9.01 -15.80 7.34
CA SER A 54 8.00 -16.85 7.52
C SER A 54 6.73 -16.35 8.21
N SER A 55 6.87 -15.43 9.17
CA SER A 55 5.73 -14.80 9.85
C SER A 55 4.91 -13.90 8.90
N ALA A 56 5.59 -13.10 8.07
CA ALA A 56 4.94 -12.27 7.05
C ALA A 56 4.25 -13.11 5.96
N GLU A 57 4.92 -14.15 5.47
CA GLU A 57 4.36 -15.10 4.50
C GLU A 57 3.09 -15.79 5.03
N LEU A 58 3.07 -16.18 6.31
CA LEU A 58 1.88 -16.75 6.91
C LEU A 58 0.69 -15.78 6.86
N LYS A 59 0.91 -14.48 7.14
CA LYS A 59 -0.13 -13.45 7.04
C LYS A 59 -0.61 -13.28 5.59
N ILE A 60 0.30 -13.22 4.62
CA ILE A 60 -0.04 -13.13 3.19
C ILE A 60 -0.86 -14.36 2.77
N ASN A 61 -0.41 -15.56 3.13
CA ASN A 61 -1.08 -16.81 2.76
C ASN A 61 -2.49 -16.92 3.32
N ILE A 62 -2.76 -16.43 4.54
CA ILE A 62 -4.11 -16.36 5.10
C ILE A 62 -5.01 -15.48 4.21
N MET A 63 -4.50 -14.32 3.81
CA MET A 63 -5.24 -13.34 3.01
C MET A 63 -5.46 -13.82 1.56
N GLU A 64 -4.45 -14.45 0.95
CA GLU A 64 -4.57 -15.03 -0.39
C GLU A 64 -5.52 -16.23 -0.42
N ARG A 65 -5.52 -17.08 0.62
CA ARG A 65 -6.51 -18.16 0.73
C ARG A 65 -7.93 -17.63 0.76
N TRP A 66 -8.19 -16.60 1.56
CA TRP A 66 -9.50 -15.94 1.57
C TRP A 66 -9.84 -15.39 0.17
N ARG A 67 -8.92 -14.67 -0.47
CA ARG A 67 -9.15 -14.10 -1.80
C ARG A 67 -9.48 -15.17 -2.85
N SER A 68 -8.73 -16.27 -2.84
CA SER A 68 -8.93 -17.40 -3.77
C SER A 68 -10.24 -18.15 -3.55
N SER A 69 -10.88 -18.00 -2.39
CA SER A 69 -12.17 -18.64 -2.06
C SER A 69 -13.39 -17.79 -2.44
N ASN A 70 -13.17 -16.58 -2.95
CA ASN A 70 -14.27 -15.69 -3.35
C ASN A 70 -15.05 -16.25 -4.53
N ILE A 71 -16.37 -16.09 -4.50
CA ILE A 71 -17.27 -16.44 -5.61
C ILE A 71 -17.01 -15.54 -6.83
N SER A 72 -17.31 -16.06 -8.03
CA SER A 72 -16.89 -15.45 -9.31
C SER A 72 -17.34 -14.01 -9.52
N ASN A 73 -18.47 -13.59 -8.95
CA ASN A 73 -19.02 -12.24 -9.08
C ASN A 73 -18.30 -11.18 -8.22
N VAL A 74 -17.46 -11.57 -7.26
CA VAL A 74 -16.63 -10.67 -6.45
C VAL A 74 -15.15 -11.05 -6.51
N ALA A 75 -14.78 -11.96 -7.40
CA ALA A 75 -13.40 -12.31 -7.70
C ALA A 75 -12.76 -11.25 -8.62
N TRP A 76 -11.45 -11.08 -8.52
CA TRP A 76 -10.69 -10.23 -9.44
C TRP A 76 -9.28 -10.75 -9.67
N ASN A 77 -8.69 -10.36 -10.80
CA ASN A 77 -7.30 -10.60 -11.12
C ASN A 77 -6.47 -9.33 -10.85
N ASP A 78 -5.29 -9.47 -10.24
CA ASP A 78 -4.37 -8.35 -10.01
C ASP A 78 -3.80 -7.76 -11.30
N GLN A 79 -3.90 -8.49 -12.43
CA GLN A 79 -3.52 -8.00 -13.75
C GLN A 79 -4.61 -7.14 -14.40
N ASP A 80 -5.83 -7.13 -13.86
CA ASP A 80 -6.90 -6.27 -14.36
C ASP A 80 -6.65 -4.83 -13.93
N PRO A 81 -7.08 -3.82 -14.72
CA PRO A 81 -7.07 -2.44 -14.25
C PRO A 81 -7.92 -2.26 -12.98
N PRO A 82 -7.74 -1.15 -12.25
CA PRO A 82 -8.62 -0.78 -11.15
C PRO A 82 -10.09 -0.80 -11.57
N SER A 83 -10.98 -1.16 -10.66
CA SER A 83 -12.40 -1.31 -10.98
C SER A 83 -13.06 0.06 -11.19
N SER A 84 -13.91 0.16 -12.20
CA SER A 84 -14.82 1.30 -12.37
C SER A 84 -16.06 1.22 -11.46
N ASN A 85 -16.38 0.03 -10.94
CA ASN A 85 -17.47 -0.17 -9.99
C ASN A 85 -17.02 0.24 -8.57
N HIS A 86 -17.76 1.15 -7.95
CA HIS A 86 -17.41 1.72 -6.64
C HIS A 86 -17.32 0.69 -5.51
N LEU A 87 -18.24 -0.28 -5.47
CA LEU A 87 -18.29 -1.31 -4.43
C LEU A 87 -17.09 -2.26 -4.55
N MET A 88 -16.76 -2.69 -5.77
CA MET A 88 -15.60 -3.52 -6.04
C MET A 88 -14.28 -2.79 -5.81
N ALA A 89 -14.16 -1.53 -6.26
CA ALA A 89 -13.00 -0.69 -5.98
C ALA A 89 -12.75 -0.56 -4.47
N SER A 90 -13.83 -0.31 -3.70
CA SER A 90 -13.73 -0.24 -2.24
C SER A 90 -13.34 -1.56 -1.60
N LEU A 91 -13.86 -2.70 -2.06
CA LEU A 91 -13.48 -4.02 -1.55
C LEU A 91 -12.00 -4.34 -1.85
N ARG A 92 -11.54 -4.05 -3.07
CA ARG A 92 -10.14 -4.20 -3.47
C ARG A 92 -9.22 -3.32 -2.62
N ALA A 93 -9.58 -2.04 -2.44
CA ALA A 93 -8.83 -1.10 -1.62
C ALA A 93 -8.67 -1.58 -0.17
N GLU A 94 -9.74 -2.14 0.41
CA GLU A 94 -9.77 -2.68 1.77
C GLU A 94 -8.93 -3.95 1.91
N TYR A 95 -8.99 -4.84 0.92
CA TYR A 95 -8.13 -6.03 0.88
C TYR A 95 -6.66 -5.64 0.81
N TYR A 96 -6.27 -4.89 -0.22
CA TYR A 96 -4.87 -4.51 -0.44
C TYR A 96 -4.32 -3.64 0.69
N GLY A 97 -5.09 -2.65 1.14
CA GLY A 97 -4.73 -1.81 2.29
C GLY A 97 -4.61 -2.62 3.59
N GLY A 98 -5.47 -3.63 3.77
CA GLY A 98 -5.41 -4.56 4.89
C GLY A 98 -4.14 -5.41 4.89
N VAL A 99 -3.75 -5.98 3.75
CA VAL A 99 -2.51 -6.76 3.63
C VAL A 99 -1.28 -5.86 3.80
N ALA A 100 -1.26 -4.68 3.17
CA ALA A 100 -0.19 -3.71 3.38
C ALA A 100 -0.05 -3.33 4.86
N ALA A 101 -1.16 -3.11 5.58
CA ALA A 101 -1.14 -2.82 7.00
C ALA A 101 -0.64 -4.00 7.87
N LEU A 102 -0.86 -5.25 7.44
CA LEU A 102 -0.30 -6.43 8.11
C LEU A 102 1.22 -6.53 7.95
N LEU A 103 1.76 -6.07 6.82
CA LEU A 103 3.19 -6.10 6.50
C LEU A 103 3.95 -4.86 7.00
N LEU A 104 3.25 -3.74 7.20
CA LEU A 104 3.83 -2.46 7.62
C LEU A 104 4.76 -2.60 8.85
N PRO A 105 4.42 -3.34 9.92
CA PRO A 105 5.32 -3.48 11.08
C PRO A 105 6.69 -4.09 10.74
N TYR A 106 6.77 -4.96 9.73
CA TYR A 106 8.01 -5.61 9.31
C TYR A 106 8.99 -4.63 8.67
N LEU A 107 8.48 -3.54 8.08
CA LEU A 107 9.31 -2.49 7.47
C LEU A 107 10.10 -1.69 8.50
N ARG A 108 9.84 -1.85 9.80
CA ARG A 108 10.68 -1.27 10.85
C ARG A 108 12.14 -1.74 10.76
N ILE A 109 12.40 -2.88 10.10
CA ILE A 109 13.76 -3.35 9.76
C ILE A 109 14.56 -2.31 8.95
N LEU A 110 13.89 -1.45 8.18
CA LEU A 110 14.52 -0.40 7.38
C LEU A 110 15.28 0.63 8.23
N LYS A 111 14.96 0.74 9.53
CA LYS A 111 15.71 1.60 10.47
C LYS A 111 17.10 1.02 10.82
N PHE A 112 17.29 -0.27 10.57
CA PHE A 112 18.45 -1.04 11.01
C PHE A 112 19.26 -1.61 9.83
N LEU A 113 19.07 -1.09 8.60
CA LEU A 113 19.81 -1.58 7.42
C LEU A 113 21.33 -1.50 7.61
N ASP A 114 21.82 -0.49 8.31
CA ASP A 114 23.24 -0.31 8.64
C ASP A 114 23.80 -1.38 9.59
N ARG A 115 22.91 -2.14 10.26
CA ARG A 115 23.25 -3.21 11.20
C ARG A 115 23.13 -4.60 10.57
N MET A 116 22.74 -4.70 9.30
CA MET A 116 22.73 -5.97 8.58
C MET A 116 24.10 -6.13 7.91
N GLU A 117 24.83 -7.20 8.27
CA GLU A 117 26.18 -7.47 7.76
C GLU A 117 26.20 -7.56 6.22
N ASP A 118 27.09 -6.78 5.60
CA ASP A 118 27.39 -6.80 4.17
C ASP A 118 28.57 -7.74 3.94
N SER A 119 28.29 -9.02 3.61
CA SER A 119 29.32 -10.00 3.28
C SER A 119 29.81 -9.92 1.83
N GLY A 120 29.36 -8.92 1.06
CA GLY A 120 30.07 -8.44 -0.12
C GLY A 120 30.03 -9.31 -1.38
N LYS A 121 29.04 -10.20 -1.57
CA LYS A 121 28.70 -10.66 -2.95
C LYS A 121 27.35 -11.35 -3.16
N GLU A 122 26.75 -11.97 -2.15
CA GLU A 122 25.43 -12.60 -2.27
C GLU A 122 24.55 -12.31 -1.05
N LEU A 123 23.28 -11.94 -1.31
CA LEU A 123 22.29 -11.70 -0.26
C LEU A 123 21.99 -13.03 0.46
N SER A 124 22.02 -13.01 1.78
CA SER A 124 21.63 -14.16 2.59
C SER A 124 20.14 -14.51 2.39
N LYS A 125 19.72 -15.71 2.77
CA LYS A 125 18.33 -16.15 2.65
C LYS A 125 17.38 -15.21 3.40
N GLY A 126 17.77 -14.80 4.60
CA GLY A 126 17.05 -13.83 5.40
C GLY A 126 16.97 -12.45 4.75
N GLN A 127 18.07 -11.93 4.20
CA GLN A 127 18.09 -10.66 3.47
C GLN A 127 17.17 -10.69 2.24
N GLN A 128 17.21 -11.77 1.46
CA GLN A 128 16.28 -11.99 0.33
C GLN A 128 14.83 -12.01 0.80
N GLY A 129 14.56 -12.66 1.94
CA GLY A 129 13.24 -12.69 2.57
C GLY A 129 12.74 -11.30 3.00
N ILE A 130 13.60 -10.45 3.57
CA ILE A 130 13.25 -9.06 3.88
C ILE A 130 12.93 -8.27 2.61
N ILE A 131 13.73 -8.40 1.57
CA ILE A 131 13.45 -7.76 0.27
C ILE A 131 12.08 -8.21 -0.26
N TYR A 132 11.78 -9.51 -0.17
CA TYR A 132 10.47 -10.05 -0.55
C TYR A 132 9.33 -9.41 0.25
N ILE A 133 9.47 -9.27 1.57
CA ILE A 133 8.45 -8.59 2.40
C ILE A 133 8.21 -7.15 1.93
N ILE A 134 9.29 -6.40 1.66
CA ILE A 134 9.20 -5.01 1.20
C ILE A 134 8.52 -4.94 -0.17
N GLN A 135 8.87 -5.84 -1.09
CA GLN A 135 8.21 -5.94 -2.40
C GLN A 135 6.71 -6.23 -2.28
N GLN A 136 6.33 -7.18 -1.43
CA GLN A 136 4.92 -7.52 -1.20
C GLN A 136 4.16 -6.34 -0.59
N TRP A 137 4.72 -5.69 0.42
CA TRP A 137 4.14 -4.49 0.99
C TRP A 137 3.96 -3.38 -0.05
N ALA A 138 5.00 -3.10 -0.84
CA ALA A 138 4.97 -2.07 -1.87
C ALA A 138 3.88 -2.35 -2.91
N ARG A 139 3.77 -3.60 -3.41
CA ARG A 139 2.70 -4.03 -4.31
C ARG A 139 1.32 -3.72 -3.73
N TYR A 140 1.02 -4.26 -2.54
CA TYR A 140 -0.29 -4.08 -1.91
C TYR A 140 -0.59 -2.61 -1.57
N ALA A 141 0.42 -1.82 -1.20
CA ALA A 141 0.25 -0.40 -0.95
C ALA A 141 -0.13 0.36 -2.23
N LEU A 142 0.55 0.08 -3.35
CA LEU A 142 0.26 0.70 -4.65
C LEU A 142 -1.12 0.31 -5.19
N ASP A 143 -1.48 -0.97 -5.07
CA ASP A 143 -2.81 -1.45 -5.48
C ASP A 143 -3.92 -0.81 -4.62
N SER A 144 -3.67 -0.58 -3.34
CA SER A 144 -4.59 0.16 -2.46
C SER A 144 -4.73 1.63 -2.87
N ILE A 145 -3.62 2.30 -3.21
CA ILE A 145 -3.63 3.70 -3.65
C ILE A 145 -4.45 3.89 -4.93
N THR A 146 -4.29 2.96 -5.89
CA THR A 146 -4.85 3.05 -7.24
C THR A 146 -6.23 2.39 -7.38
N ALA A 147 -6.72 1.69 -6.35
CA ALA A 147 -7.97 0.94 -6.40
C ALA A 147 -9.19 1.76 -6.88
N PHE A 148 -9.16 3.08 -6.68
CA PHE A 148 -10.25 4.01 -7.04
C PHE A 148 -9.97 4.83 -8.31
N ASP A 149 -8.86 4.60 -9.01
CA ASP A 149 -8.41 5.47 -10.11
C ASP A 149 -9.34 5.41 -11.33
N CYS A 150 -9.97 4.26 -11.58
CA CYS A 150 -10.87 4.05 -12.72
C CYS A 150 -12.34 4.35 -12.44
N ILE A 151 -12.68 4.85 -11.25
CA ILE A 151 -14.06 5.23 -10.95
C ILE A 151 -14.50 6.37 -11.87
N GLY A 152 -15.68 6.22 -12.49
CA GLY A 152 -16.20 7.18 -13.46
C GLY A 152 -15.47 7.17 -14.81
N ALA A 153 -14.61 6.18 -15.06
CA ALA A 153 -14.01 5.98 -16.38
C ALA A 153 -15.08 5.62 -17.42
N VAL A 154 -14.94 6.18 -18.63
CA VAL A 154 -15.78 5.85 -19.78
C VAL A 154 -15.38 4.50 -20.39
N ASP A 155 -16.32 3.86 -21.10
CA ASP A 155 -16.06 2.60 -21.78
C ASP A 155 -14.85 2.70 -22.74
N GLY A 156 -13.96 1.72 -22.67
CA GLY A 156 -12.72 1.70 -23.46
C GLY A 156 -11.57 2.53 -22.88
N TYR A 157 -11.71 3.10 -21.68
CA TYR A 157 -10.61 3.77 -20.99
C TYR A 157 -9.43 2.80 -20.75
N VAL A 158 -8.25 3.20 -21.24
CA VAL A 158 -7.00 2.47 -21.00
C VAL A 158 -6.31 3.10 -19.79
N TYR A 159 -6.32 2.37 -18.68
CA TYR A 159 -5.68 2.81 -17.44
C TYR A 159 -4.17 2.98 -17.63
N LYS A 160 -3.65 4.10 -17.12
CA LYS A 160 -2.22 4.37 -16.97
C LYS A 160 -1.92 4.53 -15.48
N LYS A 161 -0.85 3.89 -15.00
CA LYS A 161 -0.49 3.87 -13.58
C LYS A 161 -0.51 5.29 -12.98
N PHE A 162 -1.25 5.44 -11.87
CA PHE A 162 -1.36 6.69 -11.09
C PHE A 162 -1.99 7.87 -11.84
N ARG A 163 -2.65 7.61 -12.97
CA ARG A 163 -3.47 8.60 -13.69
C ARG A 163 -4.95 8.23 -13.52
N GLY A 164 -5.51 8.68 -12.41
CA GLY A 164 -6.94 8.52 -12.11
C GLY A 164 -7.83 9.38 -13.00
N THR A 165 -8.98 8.83 -13.37
CA THR A 165 -10.10 9.56 -13.99
C THR A 165 -11.17 9.96 -12.97
N SER A 166 -11.04 9.53 -11.72
CA SER A 166 -12.03 9.82 -10.69
C SER A 166 -12.10 11.32 -10.41
N SER A 167 -13.18 11.93 -10.88
CA SER A 167 -13.57 13.31 -10.56
C SER A 167 -14.37 13.38 -9.26
N SER A 168 -14.95 12.25 -8.84
CA SER A 168 -15.76 12.15 -7.64
C SER A 168 -14.87 11.95 -6.41
N LEU A 169 -15.23 12.65 -5.34
CA LEU A 169 -14.87 12.29 -3.97
C LEU A 169 -15.48 10.92 -3.70
N VAL A 170 -14.84 9.86 -4.18
CA VAL A 170 -15.24 8.48 -3.90
C VAL A 170 -15.42 8.40 -2.40
N ILE A 171 -16.62 8.02 -1.97
CA ILE A 171 -17.00 7.94 -0.56
C ILE A 171 -16.18 6.80 0.05
N MET A 172 -14.92 7.10 0.35
CA MET A 172 -14.08 6.30 1.22
C MET A 172 -14.73 6.38 2.59
N GLY A 173 -14.99 5.24 3.23
CA GLY A 173 -15.63 5.22 4.56
C GLY A 173 -14.87 6.03 5.61
N ASN A 174 -13.55 6.23 5.42
CA ASN A 174 -12.74 7.17 6.17
C ASN A 174 -11.68 7.82 5.24
N PRO A 175 -12.03 8.92 4.54
CA PRO A 175 -11.18 9.47 3.49
C PRO A 175 -9.90 10.09 4.05
N VAL A 176 -9.94 10.66 5.26
CA VAL A 176 -8.75 11.21 5.92
C VAL A 176 -7.73 10.11 6.19
N ASN A 177 -8.17 9.00 6.79
CA ASN A 177 -7.26 7.89 7.08
C ASN A 177 -6.73 7.25 5.80
N THR A 178 -7.56 7.09 4.76
CA THR A 178 -7.10 6.54 3.48
C THR A 178 -6.04 7.42 2.82
N LEU A 179 -6.25 8.74 2.80
CA LEU A 179 -5.27 9.68 2.24
C LEU A 179 -3.99 9.70 3.06
N HIS A 180 -4.09 9.70 4.39
CA HIS A 180 -2.94 9.65 5.29
C HIS A 180 -2.10 8.36 5.14
N ILE A 181 -2.76 7.21 4.98
CA ILE A 181 -2.07 5.94 4.67
C ILE A 181 -1.39 6.01 3.30
N GLY A 182 -2.08 6.57 2.29
CA GLY A 182 -1.50 6.79 0.96
C GLY A 182 -0.25 7.66 1.00
N PHE A 183 -0.30 8.76 1.77
CA PHE A 183 0.87 9.60 2.07
C PHE A 183 2.03 8.78 2.64
N LYS A 184 1.79 8.04 3.73
CA LYS A 184 2.83 7.23 4.39
C LYS A 184 3.48 6.23 3.43
N ALA A 185 2.67 5.57 2.60
CA ALA A 185 3.16 4.63 1.59
C ALA A 185 4.06 5.31 0.55
N VAL A 186 3.62 6.45 -0.02
CA VAL A 186 4.42 7.20 -1.00
C VAL A 186 5.69 7.77 -0.37
N LEU A 187 5.62 8.26 0.86
CA LEU A 187 6.78 8.74 1.62
C LEU A 187 7.83 7.63 1.77
N LEU A 188 7.40 6.44 2.19
CA LEU A 188 8.30 5.31 2.42
C LEU A 188 8.84 4.75 1.11
N LEU A 189 8.02 4.62 0.06
CA LEU A 189 8.47 4.18 -1.27
C LEU A 189 9.54 5.12 -1.83
N ARG A 190 9.31 6.44 -1.77
CA ARG A 190 10.28 7.44 -2.23
C ARG A 190 11.61 7.32 -1.47
N ALA A 191 11.54 7.10 -0.15
CA ALA A 191 12.73 6.95 0.66
C ALA A 191 13.45 5.62 0.42
N ILE A 192 12.75 4.55 0.05
CA ILE A 192 13.40 3.29 -0.33
C ILE A 192 14.06 3.42 -1.70
N SER A 193 13.37 4.03 -2.68
CA SER A 193 13.89 4.29 -4.03
C SER A 193 15.18 5.12 -4.04
N SER A 194 15.42 5.97 -3.04
CA SER A 194 16.68 6.72 -2.93
C SER A 194 17.87 5.88 -2.42
N THR A 195 17.64 4.64 -2.01
CA THR A 195 18.68 3.72 -1.52
C THR A 195 18.99 2.59 -2.52
N SER A 196 20.01 1.78 -2.24
CA SER A 196 20.32 0.58 -3.05
C SER A 196 19.18 -0.45 -3.08
N LEU A 197 18.26 -0.44 -2.10
CA LEU A 197 17.07 -1.30 -2.10
C LEU A 197 16.07 -0.93 -3.20
N GLY A 198 16.10 0.30 -3.71
CA GLY A 198 15.17 0.79 -4.74
C GLY A 198 15.11 -0.13 -5.95
N GLN A 199 16.26 -0.52 -6.48
CA GLN A 199 16.37 -1.40 -7.65
C GLN A 199 15.72 -2.77 -7.43
N HIS A 200 15.82 -3.30 -6.21
CA HIS A 200 15.22 -4.58 -5.84
C HIS A 200 13.69 -4.52 -5.75
N ILE A 201 13.08 -3.32 -5.71
CA ILE A 201 11.63 -3.15 -5.59
C ILE A 201 11.04 -2.67 -6.91
N GLU A 202 11.68 -1.69 -7.56
CA GLU A 202 11.19 -1.09 -8.79
C GLU A 202 11.17 -2.07 -9.96
N SER A 203 12.21 -2.91 -10.08
CA SER A 203 12.30 -3.90 -11.17
C SER A 203 11.16 -4.93 -11.12
N PRO A 204 10.87 -5.61 -9.99
CA PRO A 204 9.73 -6.52 -9.89
C PRO A 204 8.36 -5.85 -10.08
N LEU A 205 8.21 -4.60 -9.65
CA LEU A 205 6.96 -3.85 -9.78
C LEU A 205 6.81 -3.13 -11.13
N GLN A 206 7.84 -3.21 -11.98
CA GLN A 206 7.92 -2.52 -13.27
C GLN A 206 7.58 -1.03 -13.10
N LEU A 207 8.22 -0.39 -12.13
CA LEU A 207 8.07 1.04 -11.87
C LEU A 207 9.23 1.78 -12.53
N SER A 208 8.91 2.68 -13.45
CA SER A 208 9.86 3.64 -13.98
C SER A 208 9.99 4.88 -13.08
N ASP A 209 11.05 5.68 -13.26
CA ASP A 209 11.16 7.00 -12.63
C ASP A 209 9.94 7.89 -12.95
N GLU A 210 9.38 7.74 -14.15
CA GLU A 210 8.16 8.45 -14.57
C GLU A 210 6.94 7.97 -13.76
N ASP A 211 6.81 6.66 -13.52
CA ASP A 211 5.75 6.10 -12.68
C ASP A 211 5.85 6.59 -11.23
N MET A 212 7.07 6.64 -10.68
CA MET A 212 7.32 7.16 -9.33
C MET A 212 6.97 8.65 -9.22
N ASN A 213 7.28 9.44 -10.25
CA ASN A 213 6.86 10.84 -10.33
C ASN A 213 5.34 10.98 -10.45
N HIS A 214 4.67 10.15 -11.25
CA HIS A 214 3.22 10.15 -11.35
C HIS A 214 2.56 9.76 -10.03
N LEU A 215 3.05 8.74 -9.34
CA LEU A 215 2.58 8.35 -8.01
C LEU A 215 2.68 9.52 -7.03
N TYR A 216 3.81 10.22 -7.00
CA TYR A 216 4.00 11.39 -6.16
C TYR A 216 3.00 12.51 -6.48
N GLN A 217 2.88 12.90 -7.76
CA GLN A 217 1.95 13.96 -8.17
C GLN A 217 0.49 13.57 -7.89
N HIS A 218 0.14 12.31 -8.13
CA HIS A 218 -1.18 11.76 -7.83
C HIS A 218 -1.55 11.93 -6.35
N THR A 219 -0.62 11.60 -5.44
CA THR A 219 -0.85 11.76 -3.99
C THR A 219 -0.93 13.24 -3.58
N VAL A 220 -0.08 14.11 -4.14
CA VAL A 220 -0.12 15.56 -3.90
C VAL A 220 -1.45 16.17 -4.36
N ASP A 221 -1.93 15.78 -5.55
CA ASP A 221 -3.21 16.23 -6.10
C ASP A 221 -4.38 15.79 -5.21
N ARG A 222 -4.39 14.52 -4.78
CA ARG A 222 -5.45 13.99 -3.90
C ARG A 222 -5.49 14.70 -2.54
N LEU A 223 -4.33 14.93 -1.92
CA LEU A 223 -4.24 15.64 -0.64
C LEU A 223 -4.69 17.11 -0.78
N SER A 224 -4.19 17.82 -1.80
CA SER A 224 -4.50 19.25 -1.99
C SER A 224 -5.96 19.55 -2.30
N ARG A 225 -6.65 18.63 -2.98
CA ARG A 225 -8.07 18.74 -3.34
C ARG A 225 -9.02 18.27 -2.25
N PHE A 226 -8.52 17.59 -1.22
CA PHE A 226 -9.38 17.05 -0.16
C PHE A 226 -10.10 18.15 0.61
N ARG A 227 -11.41 17.98 0.82
CA ARG A 227 -12.26 18.85 1.64
C ARG A 227 -13.17 17.97 2.51
N PRO A 228 -13.46 18.36 3.77
CA PRO A 228 -13.05 19.59 4.46
C PRO A 228 -11.56 19.59 4.84
N THR A 229 -11.02 20.77 5.19
CA THR A 229 -9.62 20.91 5.61
C THR A 229 -9.32 20.00 6.80
N SER A 230 -8.16 19.35 6.77
CA SER A 230 -7.73 18.40 7.78
C SER A 230 -6.26 18.66 8.12
N ARG A 231 -5.99 19.03 9.37
CA ARG A 231 -4.64 19.40 9.82
C ARG A 231 -3.60 18.31 9.52
N ILE A 232 -3.97 17.04 9.66
CA ILE A 232 -3.04 15.93 9.39
C ILE A 232 -2.70 15.85 7.90
N LEU A 233 -3.66 16.09 7.00
CA LEU A 233 -3.41 16.03 5.56
C LEU A 233 -2.65 17.27 5.06
N ASP A 234 -2.84 18.42 5.71
CA ASP A 234 -2.04 19.62 5.44
C ASP A 234 -0.57 19.36 5.82
N GLN A 235 -0.33 18.75 6.98
CA GLN A 235 1.01 18.33 7.41
C GLN A 235 1.62 17.29 6.46
N ASP A 236 0.85 16.27 6.06
CA ASP A 236 1.29 15.26 5.10
C ASP A 236 1.73 15.90 3.77
N LEU A 237 0.96 16.88 3.29
CA LEU A 237 1.25 17.63 2.06
C LEU A 237 2.52 18.48 2.20
N GLU A 238 2.72 19.15 3.33
CA GLU A 238 3.94 19.89 3.65
C GLU A 238 5.17 18.95 3.64
N PHE A 239 5.07 17.79 4.29
CA PHE A 239 6.15 16.79 4.32
C PHE A 239 6.48 16.24 2.93
N LEU A 240 5.48 15.95 2.09
CA LEU A 240 5.74 15.49 0.72
C LEU A 240 6.46 16.53 -0.13
N ARG A 241 6.17 17.82 0.09
CA ARG A 241 6.76 18.94 -0.64
C ARG A 241 8.11 19.37 -0.08
N MET A 242 8.47 18.89 1.11
CA MET A 242 9.75 19.20 1.71
C MET A 242 10.90 18.74 0.79
N PRO A 243 11.88 19.61 0.51
CA PRO A 243 13.05 19.22 -0.26
C PRO A 243 13.92 18.26 0.58
N TRP A 244 14.13 17.06 0.06
CA TRP A 244 15.01 16.03 0.62
C TRP A 244 16.54 16.19 0.39
N PRO A 245 17.08 17.08 -0.49
CA PRO A 245 18.47 16.98 -0.95
C PRO A 245 19.52 17.33 0.11
N GLN A 246 19.14 17.71 1.33
CA GLN A 246 20.06 17.95 2.44
C GLN A 246 20.26 16.72 3.35
N MET A 247 19.51 15.62 3.15
CA MET A 247 19.61 14.40 3.96
C MET A 247 20.24 13.25 3.17
N SER A 248 21.09 12.45 3.80
CA SER A 248 21.61 11.22 3.20
C SER A 248 20.48 10.21 2.96
N PRO A 249 20.50 9.40 1.89
CA PRO A 249 19.42 8.42 1.63
C PRO A 249 19.07 7.51 2.80
N ILE A 250 20.04 7.14 3.64
CA ILE A 250 19.79 6.33 4.84
C ILE A 250 19.04 7.13 5.91
N ASP A 251 19.37 8.40 6.12
CA ASP A 251 18.63 9.26 7.05
C ASP A 251 17.20 9.53 6.54
N GLN A 252 17.06 9.69 5.22
CA GLN A 252 15.76 9.80 4.57
C GLN A 252 14.89 8.58 4.86
N LEU A 253 15.44 7.38 4.65
CA LEU A 253 14.78 6.12 4.93
C LEU A 253 14.40 5.97 6.40
N ARG A 254 15.29 6.30 7.33
CA ARG A 254 15.02 6.24 8.78
C ARG A 254 13.90 7.19 9.20
N LEU A 255 13.91 8.42 8.69
CA LEU A 255 12.88 9.41 8.94
C LEU A 255 11.54 8.93 8.39
N ALA A 256 11.49 8.53 7.11
CA ALA A 256 10.29 8.00 6.47
C ALA A 256 9.73 6.79 7.23
N THR A 257 10.58 5.84 7.60
CA THR A 257 10.17 4.67 8.39
C THR A 257 9.65 5.08 9.77
N THR A 258 10.14 6.15 10.37
CA THR A 258 9.64 6.64 11.66
C THR A 258 8.30 7.35 11.57
N LEU A 259 8.04 8.03 10.45
CA LEU A 259 6.77 8.69 10.22
C LEU A 259 5.70 7.70 9.72
N ALA A 260 6.09 6.66 8.98
CA ALA A 260 5.18 5.73 8.32
C ALA A 260 4.86 4.46 9.11
N VAL A 261 5.80 3.96 9.95
CA VAL A 261 5.73 2.66 10.67
C VAL A 261 5.74 2.86 12.18
#